data_AF-A0AAV0JG40-F1
#
_entry.id   AF-A0AAV0JG40-F1
#
_cell.length_a   1.000
_cell.length_b   1.000
_cell.length_c   1.000
_cell.angle_alpha   90.00
_cell.angle_beta   90.00
_cell.angle_gamma   90.00
#
_symmetry.space_group_name_H-M   'P 1'
#
loop_
_entity.id
_entity.type
_entity.pdbx_description
1 polymer ?
#
loop_
_entity_poly.entity_id
_entity_poly.type
_entity_poly.pdbx_seq_one_letter_code
_entity_poly.pdbx_strand_id
1 'polypeptide(L)'
;MSAIASVLLQLCSSGGHVVASRELYGGTHALLSHFMPRACNITTSFVNITDLEAVSSAVVEGQTKVLRIAHDKGLTVVVDNTFAPMVLSPAKLGADVVVHSITKYVSGGADIIAGAVCGPASLVNSMMDLRQGALMLLGPTMNAKVAFELSERIPHLGLRMKEHCNRAMVYATRMKKMGLKVIYPGLEEHPQHQLLKSLANKDYGFGGLLALDMVTEDRANKLMNQLQNVTQFGFMAVSLGYYETLMSCSGSSTSSEMNEEEKEVAGISPGLIRMSVGYVGTLDQKWAQFEKAMSRMPK
;
A
#
# COMPACT_ATOMS: atom_id res chain seq x y z
N MET A 1 -9.67 5.86 1.11
CA MET A 1 -9.78 6.88 2.18
C MET A 1 -10.98 6.66 3.07
N SER A 2 -12.22 6.64 2.55
CA SER A 2 -13.42 6.52 3.40
C SER A 2 -13.43 5.30 4.32
N ALA A 3 -12.99 4.12 3.84
CA ALA A 3 -12.87 2.93 4.69
C ALA A 3 -11.99 3.17 5.94
N ILE A 4 -10.84 3.82 5.77
CA ILE A 4 -9.92 4.16 6.87
C ILE A 4 -10.57 5.20 7.79
N ALA A 5 -11.09 6.30 7.23
CA ALA A 5 -11.66 7.38 8.01
C ALA A 5 -12.86 6.92 8.85
N SER A 6 -13.77 6.13 8.27
CA SER A 6 -14.94 5.60 8.97
C SER A 6 -14.56 4.62 10.09
N VAL A 7 -13.54 3.77 9.89
CA VAL A 7 -13.04 2.89 10.96
C VAL A 7 -12.45 3.72 12.10
N LEU A 8 -11.61 4.70 11.79
CA LEU A 8 -10.99 5.54 12.82
C LEU A 8 -12.03 6.35 13.59
N LEU A 9 -13.01 6.96 12.91
CA LEU A 9 -14.08 7.72 13.55
C LEU A 9 -15.06 6.85 14.34
N GLN A 10 -15.21 5.57 13.97
CA GLN A 10 -16.02 4.62 14.73
C GLN A 10 -15.34 4.18 16.03
N LEU A 11 -14.02 3.94 15.96
CA LEU A 11 -13.24 3.37 17.06
C LEU A 11 -12.68 4.44 18.01
N CYS A 12 -12.49 5.65 17.52
CA CYS A 12 -11.83 6.74 18.25
C CYS A 12 -12.74 7.97 18.28
N SER A 13 -13.20 8.32 19.48
CA SER A 13 -13.98 9.54 19.73
C SER A 13 -13.08 10.79 19.76
N SER A 14 -13.72 11.96 19.73
CA SER A 14 -13.03 13.24 19.89
C SER A 14 -12.12 13.27 21.13
N GLY A 15 -10.90 13.79 20.97
CA GLY A 15 -9.86 13.80 22.01
C GLY A 15 -9.13 12.46 22.21
N GLY A 16 -9.43 11.43 21.41
CA GLY A 16 -8.75 10.15 21.46
C GLY A 16 -7.38 10.16 20.77
N HIS A 17 -6.65 9.05 20.91
CA HIS A 17 -5.29 8.89 20.40
C HIS A 17 -5.13 7.64 19.52
N VAL A 18 -4.32 7.76 18.48
CA VAL A 18 -3.96 6.68 17.54
C VAL A 18 -2.44 6.50 17.50
N VAL A 19 -1.98 5.24 17.47
CA VAL A 19 -0.57 4.93 17.16
C VAL A 19 -0.49 4.35 15.76
N ALA A 20 0.33 4.95 14.90
CA ALA A 20 0.39 4.61 13.48
C ALA A 20 1.83 4.56 12.92
N SER A 21 2.02 3.88 11.80
CA SER A 21 3.32 3.74 11.12
C SER A 21 3.77 5.09 10.59
N ARG A 22 5.08 5.32 10.48
CA ARG A 22 5.58 6.46 9.68
C ARG A 22 5.39 6.21 8.17
N GLU A 23 5.41 4.96 7.76
CA GLU A 23 5.38 4.47 6.38
C GLU A 23 3.95 4.26 5.86
N LEU A 24 3.10 5.27 6.00
CA LEU A 24 1.70 5.23 5.55
C LEU A 24 1.52 5.77 4.13
N TYR A 25 0.39 5.44 3.53
CA TYR A 25 -0.09 6.17 2.36
C TYR A 25 -0.23 7.66 2.71
N GLY A 26 0.32 8.56 1.89
CA GLY A 26 0.34 10.01 2.15
C GLY A 26 -1.03 10.61 2.47
N GLY A 27 -2.10 10.17 1.79
CA GLY A 27 -3.46 10.61 2.13
C GLY A 27 -3.94 10.17 3.51
N THR A 28 -3.45 9.04 4.02
CA THR A 28 -3.72 8.59 5.40
C THR A 28 -2.85 9.32 6.41
N HIS A 29 -1.60 9.63 6.06
CA HIS A 29 -0.76 10.50 6.88
C HIS A 29 -1.44 11.86 7.06
N ALA A 30 -1.80 12.55 5.97
CA ALA A 30 -2.49 13.83 6.01
C ALA A 30 -3.83 13.80 6.76
N LEU A 31 -4.58 12.68 6.66
CA LEU A 31 -5.79 12.46 7.45
C LEU A 31 -5.48 12.50 8.95
N LEU A 32 -4.45 11.78 9.39
CA LEU A 32 -4.08 11.62 10.80
C LEU A 32 -3.31 12.82 11.37
N SER A 33 -2.46 13.47 10.59
CA SER A 33 -1.58 14.57 11.02
C SER A 33 -2.26 15.94 10.98
N HIS A 34 -3.21 16.15 10.07
CA HIS A 34 -3.80 17.47 9.83
C HIS A 34 -5.32 17.48 9.95
N PHE A 35 -6.00 16.56 9.25
CA PHE A 35 -7.46 16.61 9.18
C PHE A 35 -8.12 16.23 10.52
N MET A 36 -7.77 15.10 11.10
CA MET A 36 -8.36 14.58 12.34
C MET A 36 -8.08 15.47 13.56
N PRO A 37 -6.85 15.99 13.80
CA PRO A 37 -6.61 16.93 14.90
C PRO A 37 -7.49 18.18 14.79
N ARG A 38 -7.61 18.76 13.58
CA ARG A 38 -8.45 19.94 13.33
C ARG A 38 -9.94 19.65 13.45
N ALA A 39 -10.40 18.51 12.94
CA ALA A 39 -11.82 18.20 12.80
C ALA A 39 -12.45 17.66 14.09
N CYS A 40 -11.71 16.87 14.86
CA CYS A 40 -12.23 16.18 16.04
C CYS A 40 -11.20 15.98 17.15
N ASN A 41 -10.06 16.69 17.14
CA ASN A 41 -9.04 16.60 18.18
C ASN A 41 -8.51 15.16 18.41
N ILE A 42 -8.59 14.29 17.41
CA ILE A 42 -7.93 12.98 17.47
C ILE A 42 -6.48 13.18 17.09
N THR A 43 -5.57 12.82 17.98
CA THR A 43 -4.12 12.98 17.80
C THR A 43 -3.46 11.65 17.44
N THR A 44 -2.27 11.71 16.84
CA THR A 44 -1.57 10.51 16.37
C THR A 44 -0.10 10.54 16.75
N SER A 45 0.42 9.44 17.29
CA SER A 45 1.85 9.17 17.42
C SER A 45 2.35 8.32 16.26
N PHE A 46 3.27 8.86 15.46
CA PHE A 46 3.88 8.17 14.32
C PHE A 46 5.20 7.49 14.71
N VAL A 47 5.25 6.16 14.63
CA VAL A 47 6.37 5.34 15.11
C VAL A 47 6.99 4.48 14.00
N ASN A 48 8.28 4.17 14.13
CA ASN A 48 8.90 3.10 13.35
C ASN A 48 8.36 1.76 13.87
N ILE A 49 7.70 1.02 13.00
CA ILE A 49 6.94 -0.19 13.36
C ILE A 49 7.80 -1.42 13.56
N THR A 50 9.07 -1.33 13.17
CA THR A 50 10.08 -2.37 13.42
C THR A 50 10.69 -2.26 14.82
N ASP A 51 10.48 -1.13 15.50
CA ASP A 51 10.87 -0.89 16.88
C ASP A 51 9.66 -1.12 17.80
N LEU A 52 9.56 -2.34 18.34
CA LEU A 52 8.44 -2.74 19.21
C LEU A 52 8.39 -1.94 20.51
N GLU A 53 9.54 -1.50 21.04
CA GLU A 53 9.60 -0.67 22.24
C GLU A 53 9.07 0.73 21.96
N ALA A 54 9.39 1.30 20.79
CA ALA A 54 8.81 2.58 20.36
C ALA A 54 7.29 2.48 20.16
N VAL A 55 6.78 1.36 19.63
CA VAL A 55 5.34 1.12 19.50
C VAL A 55 4.67 1.07 20.87
N SER A 56 5.20 0.29 21.81
CA SER A 56 4.67 0.18 23.17
C SER A 56 4.73 1.51 23.93
N SER A 57 5.83 2.27 23.78
CA SER A 57 6.01 3.56 24.44
C SER A 57 5.08 4.66 23.93
N ALA A 58 4.59 4.53 22.69
CA ALA A 58 3.65 5.48 22.11
C ALA A 58 2.20 5.27 22.58
N VAL A 59 1.91 4.16 23.29
CA VAL A 59 0.58 3.92 23.85
C VAL A 59 0.33 4.83 25.04
N VAL A 60 -0.58 5.78 24.88
CA VAL A 60 -1.12 6.59 25.97
C VAL A 60 -2.28 5.82 26.63
N GLU A 61 -2.09 5.35 27.86
CA GLU A 61 -3.09 4.58 28.61
C GLU A 61 -4.41 5.36 28.74
N GLY A 62 -5.54 4.66 28.52
CA GLY A 62 -6.88 5.25 28.57
C GLY A 62 -7.26 6.13 27.36
N GLN A 63 -6.30 6.70 26.63
CA GLN A 63 -6.54 7.57 25.47
C GLN A 63 -6.35 6.85 24.12
N THR A 64 -5.38 5.95 24.03
CA THR A 64 -5.13 5.19 22.80
C THR A 64 -6.26 4.19 22.59
N LYS A 65 -6.94 4.29 21.44
CA LYS A 65 -8.04 3.38 21.08
C LYS A 65 -7.70 2.47 19.90
N VAL A 66 -6.78 2.91 19.05
CA VAL A 66 -6.42 2.22 17.80
C VAL A 66 -4.90 2.13 17.67
N LEU A 67 -4.43 0.93 17.36
CA LEU A 67 -3.03 0.66 17.04
C LEU A 67 -2.95 0.06 15.65
N ARG A 68 -2.25 0.68 14.70
CA ARG A 68 -2.24 0.22 13.31
C ARG A 68 -1.25 -0.94 13.03
N ILE A 69 -0.59 -1.48 14.07
CA ILE A 69 0.70 -2.18 13.91
C ILE A 69 0.90 -3.44 14.78
N ALA A 70 0.29 -3.56 15.96
CA ALA A 70 0.54 -4.70 16.86
C ALA A 70 -0.59 -4.91 17.87
N HIS A 71 -0.71 -6.13 18.43
CA HIS A 71 -1.64 -6.42 19.52
C HIS A 71 -1.00 -6.06 20.86
N ASP A 72 -1.56 -5.06 21.54
CA ASP A 72 -1.35 -4.84 22.98
C ASP A 72 -2.70 -4.93 23.71
N LYS A 73 -2.65 -5.28 25.00
CA LYS A 73 -3.76 -5.79 25.83
C LYS A 73 -4.93 -4.80 25.95
N GLY A 74 -5.79 -4.78 24.94
CA GLY A 74 -7.06 -4.03 24.92
C GLY A 74 -7.20 -3.01 23.78
N LEU A 75 -6.22 -2.90 22.88
CA LEU A 75 -6.28 -2.00 21.72
C LEU A 75 -6.81 -2.71 20.48
N THR A 76 -7.60 -2.00 19.66
CA THR A 76 -8.04 -2.52 18.35
C THR A 76 -6.94 -2.34 17.32
N VAL A 77 -6.62 -3.43 16.60
CA VAL A 77 -5.61 -3.44 15.55
C VAL A 77 -6.22 -3.33 14.17
N VAL A 78 -5.87 -2.25 13.46
CA VAL A 78 -6.36 -1.96 12.11
C VAL A 78 -5.22 -2.12 11.11
N VAL A 79 -5.33 -3.05 10.16
CA VAL A 79 -4.33 -3.27 9.11
C VAL A 79 -4.88 -2.88 7.75
N ASP A 80 -4.16 -2.01 7.05
CA ASP A 80 -4.42 -1.71 5.64
C ASP A 80 -3.70 -2.71 4.75
N ASN A 81 -4.46 -3.65 4.18
CA ASN A 81 -3.92 -4.76 3.39
C ASN A 81 -4.03 -4.49 1.87
N THR A 82 -3.99 -3.21 1.47
CA THR A 82 -4.11 -2.81 0.06
C THR A 82 -2.97 -3.35 -0.82
N PHE A 83 -1.73 -3.46 -0.30
CA PHE A 83 -0.56 -3.85 -1.08
C PHE A 83 -0.36 -5.37 -1.17
N ALA A 84 -0.90 -6.12 -0.22
CA ALA A 84 -0.68 -7.55 -0.08
C ALA A 84 -1.99 -8.38 -0.07
N PRO A 85 -3.04 -8.05 -0.85
CA PRO A 85 -4.20 -8.92 -0.92
C PRO A 85 -3.76 -10.28 -1.47
N MET A 86 -4.33 -11.37 -0.94
CA MET A 86 -3.93 -12.77 -1.20
C MET A 86 -2.55 -13.16 -0.65
N VAL A 87 -1.56 -12.26 -0.66
CA VAL A 87 -0.21 -12.50 -0.13
C VAL A 87 -0.21 -12.60 1.39
N LEU A 88 -0.90 -11.68 2.08
CA LEU A 88 -1.07 -11.73 3.53
C LEU A 88 -2.55 -11.83 3.89
N SER A 89 -2.82 -12.53 4.99
CA SER A 89 -4.16 -12.63 5.61
C SER A 89 -4.11 -12.05 7.03
N PRO A 90 -4.08 -10.72 7.23
CA PRO A 90 -3.86 -10.11 8.54
C PRO A 90 -4.83 -10.58 9.62
N ALA A 91 -6.10 -10.84 9.27
CA ALA A 91 -7.08 -11.39 10.20
C ALA A 91 -6.67 -12.75 10.79
N LYS A 92 -5.95 -13.59 10.03
CA LYS A 92 -5.38 -14.86 10.52
C LYS A 92 -4.11 -14.66 11.35
N LEU A 93 -3.50 -13.47 11.26
CA LEU A 93 -2.29 -13.08 11.97
C LEU A 93 -2.59 -12.23 13.22
N GLY A 94 -3.87 -12.03 13.55
CA GLY A 94 -4.31 -11.36 14.76
C GLY A 94 -5.18 -10.12 14.53
N ALA A 95 -5.02 -9.41 13.40
CA ALA A 95 -5.66 -8.10 13.21
C ALA A 95 -7.19 -8.12 13.39
N ASP A 96 -7.70 -7.21 14.21
CA ASP A 96 -9.14 -7.08 14.49
C ASP A 96 -9.93 -6.53 13.28
N VAL A 97 -9.32 -5.58 12.56
CA VAL A 97 -9.92 -4.92 11.40
C VAL A 97 -8.93 -4.88 10.25
N VAL A 98 -9.39 -5.28 9.06
CA VAL A 98 -8.62 -5.15 7.82
C VAL A 98 -9.34 -4.19 6.89
N VAL A 99 -8.61 -3.19 6.40
CA VAL A 99 -9.13 -2.23 5.42
C VAL A 99 -8.41 -2.40 4.09
N HIS A 100 -9.13 -2.16 3.00
CA HIS A 100 -8.60 -2.22 1.64
C HIS A 100 -9.01 -1.00 0.83
N SER A 101 -8.09 -0.46 0.04
CA SER A 101 -8.44 0.29 -1.17
C SER A 101 -8.73 -0.71 -2.29
N ILE A 102 -10.01 -0.96 -2.52
CA ILE A 102 -10.50 -1.86 -3.56
C ILE A 102 -10.15 -1.34 -4.96
N THR A 103 -9.97 -0.01 -5.09
CA THR A 103 -9.43 0.68 -6.27
C THR A 103 -8.19 0.04 -6.88
N LYS A 104 -7.38 -0.64 -6.06
CA LYS A 104 -6.07 -1.16 -6.42
C LYS A 104 -6.18 -2.58 -6.99
N TYR A 105 -5.40 -3.51 -6.45
CA TYR A 105 -5.37 -4.90 -6.90
C TYR A 105 -6.73 -5.58 -6.92
N VAL A 106 -7.63 -5.29 -5.99
CA VAL A 106 -8.94 -5.98 -5.95
C VAL A 106 -9.76 -5.67 -7.20
N SER A 107 -9.93 -4.38 -7.56
CA SER A 107 -10.55 -3.98 -8.83
C SER A 107 -9.69 -4.38 -10.02
N GLY A 108 -8.40 -4.04 -10.01
CA GLY A 108 -7.45 -4.38 -11.07
C GLY A 108 -7.62 -3.63 -12.40
N GLY A 109 -8.68 -2.84 -12.56
CA GLY A 109 -9.06 -2.18 -13.81
C GLY A 109 -8.79 -0.67 -13.88
N ALA A 110 -8.25 -0.07 -12.81
CA ALA A 110 -7.97 1.38 -12.72
C ALA A 110 -9.17 2.30 -13.08
N ASP A 111 -10.39 1.80 -12.90
CA ASP A 111 -11.65 2.40 -13.35
C ASP A 111 -12.67 2.57 -12.20
N ILE A 112 -12.47 1.87 -11.09
CA ILE A 112 -13.36 1.88 -9.93
C ILE A 112 -12.64 2.49 -8.73
N ILE A 113 -13.28 3.43 -8.04
CA ILE A 113 -12.87 3.89 -6.71
C ILE A 113 -13.78 3.26 -5.67
N ALA A 114 -13.21 2.42 -4.81
CA ALA A 114 -13.94 1.78 -3.72
C ALA A 114 -13.01 1.42 -2.55
N GLY A 115 -13.60 1.22 -1.39
CA GLY A 115 -12.94 0.72 -0.19
C GLY A 115 -13.75 -0.38 0.47
N ALA A 116 -13.09 -1.19 1.28
CA ALA A 116 -13.74 -2.21 2.10
C ALA A 116 -13.19 -2.16 3.53
N VAL A 117 -14.07 -2.49 4.47
CA VAL A 117 -13.76 -2.72 5.88
C VAL A 117 -14.18 -4.16 6.18
N CYS A 118 -13.25 -4.96 6.69
CA CYS A 118 -13.46 -6.34 7.09
C CYS A 118 -13.14 -6.44 8.58
N GLY A 119 -14.05 -6.96 9.38
CA GLY A 119 -13.89 -7.06 10.83
C GLY A 119 -15.03 -7.87 11.45
N PRO A 120 -15.13 -7.94 12.78
CA PRO A 120 -16.19 -8.66 13.46
C PRO A 120 -17.56 -8.04 13.13
N ALA A 121 -18.59 -8.89 13.05
CA ALA A 121 -19.95 -8.45 12.74
C ALA A 121 -20.46 -7.37 13.71
N SER A 122 -20.06 -7.43 14.97
CA SER A 122 -20.39 -6.41 15.98
C SER A 122 -19.89 -5.01 15.59
N LEU A 123 -18.66 -4.89 15.09
CA LEU A 123 -18.10 -3.62 14.61
C LEU A 123 -18.79 -3.17 13.33
N VAL A 124 -18.96 -4.05 12.34
CA VAL A 124 -19.59 -3.68 11.07
C VAL A 124 -21.04 -3.21 11.30
N ASN A 125 -21.78 -3.89 12.17
CA ASN A 125 -23.13 -3.49 12.54
C ASN A 125 -23.15 -2.16 13.31
N SER A 126 -22.19 -1.90 14.20
CA SER A 126 -22.12 -0.61 14.90
C SER A 126 -21.79 0.55 13.96
N MET A 127 -20.94 0.33 12.95
CA MET A 127 -20.66 1.30 11.89
C MET A 127 -21.89 1.62 11.03
N MET A 128 -22.85 0.71 10.96
CA MET A 128 -24.12 0.86 10.22
C MET A 128 -25.29 1.33 11.10
N ASP A 129 -25.06 1.58 12.39
CA ASP A 129 -26.11 2.04 13.32
C ASP A 129 -26.71 3.38 12.88
N LEU A 130 -28.03 3.49 12.93
CA LEU A 130 -28.80 4.65 12.46
C LEU A 130 -28.60 5.93 13.29
N ARG A 131 -28.05 5.82 14.51
CA ARG A 131 -27.90 6.94 15.45
C ARG A 131 -26.45 7.39 15.61
N GLN A 132 -25.49 6.47 15.50
CA GLN A 132 -24.08 6.76 15.76
C GLN A 132 -23.08 6.09 14.80
N GLY A 133 -23.55 5.33 13.82
CA GLY A 133 -22.68 4.55 12.94
C GLY A 133 -21.94 5.42 11.92
N ALA A 134 -20.61 5.35 11.90
CA ALA A 134 -19.80 6.20 11.03
C ALA A 134 -20.03 5.95 9.53
N LEU A 135 -20.34 4.72 9.09
CA LEU A 135 -20.70 4.46 7.69
C LEU A 135 -22.11 4.92 7.36
N MET A 136 -23.04 4.75 8.29
CA MET A 136 -24.43 5.17 8.10
C MET A 136 -24.56 6.70 8.02
N LEU A 137 -23.94 7.42 8.95
CA LEU A 137 -24.12 8.87 9.11
C LEU A 137 -23.25 9.70 8.17
N LEU A 138 -22.02 9.24 7.86
CA LEU A 138 -21.14 9.95 6.92
C LEU A 138 -21.42 9.59 5.47
N GLY A 139 -22.21 8.53 5.23
CA GLY A 139 -22.71 8.12 3.93
C GLY A 139 -21.68 7.76 2.85
N PRO A 140 -20.49 7.16 3.12
CA PRO A 140 -19.57 6.72 2.07
C PRO A 140 -20.04 5.40 1.42
N THR A 141 -21.33 5.27 1.14
CA THR A 141 -21.95 4.05 0.64
C THR A 141 -21.52 3.78 -0.81
N MET A 142 -21.07 2.56 -1.07
CA MET A 142 -20.68 2.15 -2.42
C MET A 142 -21.92 2.08 -3.33
N ASN A 143 -21.77 2.57 -4.57
CA ASN A 143 -22.79 2.41 -5.59
C ASN A 143 -23.03 0.93 -5.93
N ALA A 144 -24.28 0.48 -6.05
CA ALA A 144 -24.63 -0.92 -6.30
C ALA A 144 -24.08 -1.47 -7.63
N LYS A 145 -24.01 -0.66 -8.69
CA LYS A 145 -23.39 -1.04 -9.98
C LYS A 145 -21.90 -1.31 -9.80
N VAL A 146 -21.21 -0.45 -9.03
CA VAL A 146 -19.80 -0.65 -8.69
C VAL A 146 -19.60 -1.93 -7.88
N ALA A 147 -20.48 -2.21 -6.91
CA ALA A 147 -20.43 -3.44 -6.13
C ALA A 147 -20.59 -4.70 -7.02
N PHE A 148 -21.53 -4.66 -7.97
CA PHE A 148 -21.73 -5.73 -8.94
C PHE A 148 -20.51 -5.93 -9.86
N GLU A 149 -19.95 -4.86 -10.41
CA GLU A 149 -18.74 -4.96 -11.24
C GLU A 149 -17.54 -5.54 -10.46
N LEU A 150 -17.44 -5.23 -9.18
CA LEU A 150 -16.42 -5.81 -8.30
C LEU A 150 -16.68 -7.28 -7.98
N SER A 151 -17.94 -7.70 -7.81
CA SER A 151 -18.27 -9.11 -7.56
C SER A 151 -17.86 -10.02 -8.71
N GLU A 152 -17.88 -9.51 -9.96
CA GLU A 152 -17.38 -10.23 -11.13
C GLU A 152 -15.84 -10.31 -11.16
N ARG A 153 -15.14 -9.40 -10.47
CA ARG A 153 -13.66 -9.31 -10.51
C ARG A 153 -12.92 -10.04 -9.40
N ILE A 154 -13.59 -10.22 -8.25
CA ILE A 154 -13.03 -10.91 -7.08
C ILE A 154 -12.70 -12.38 -7.37
N PRO A 155 -13.54 -13.18 -8.07
CA PRO A 155 -13.25 -14.60 -8.33
C PRO A 155 -11.91 -14.85 -9.01
N HIS A 156 -11.47 -13.93 -9.88
CA HIS A 156 -10.21 -14.03 -10.61
C HIS A 156 -9.08 -13.17 -10.01
N LEU A 157 -9.27 -12.59 -8.81
CA LEU A 157 -8.22 -11.85 -8.10
C LEU A 157 -6.99 -12.72 -7.81
N GLY A 158 -7.20 -13.97 -7.40
CA GLY A 158 -6.11 -14.90 -7.12
C GLY A 158 -5.20 -15.10 -8.34
N LEU A 159 -5.77 -15.34 -9.52
CA LEU A 159 -5.00 -15.52 -10.75
C LEU A 159 -4.16 -14.28 -11.07
N ARG A 160 -4.75 -13.08 -10.96
CA ARG A 160 -4.06 -11.81 -11.21
C ARG A 160 -2.93 -11.58 -10.20
N MET A 161 -3.19 -11.78 -8.91
CA MET A 161 -2.17 -11.59 -7.87
C MET A 161 -1.00 -12.56 -8.01
N LYS A 162 -1.27 -13.82 -8.36
CA LYS A 162 -0.21 -14.81 -8.61
C LYS A 162 0.73 -14.34 -9.71
N GLU A 163 0.18 -13.82 -10.80
CA GLU A 163 1.01 -13.35 -11.92
C GLU A 163 1.73 -12.03 -11.61
N HIS A 164 1.07 -11.08 -10.94
CA HIS A 164 1.72 -9.85 -10.44
C HIS A 164 2.97 -10.18 -9.60
N CYS A 165 2.85 -11.11 -8.66
CA CYS A 165 3.94 -11.47 -7.76
C CYS A 165 5.04 -12.26 -8.48
N ASN A 166 4.66 -13.20 -9.35
CA ASN A 166 5.60 -13.96 -10.17
C ASN A 166 6.48 -13.02 -11.03
N ARG A 167 5.85 -12.09 -11.76
CA ARG A 167 6.58 -11.11 -12.58
C ARG A 167 7.45 -10.19 -11.75
N ALA A 168 6.95 -9.69 -10.63
CA ALA A 168 7.73 -8.83 -9.75
C ALA A 168 9.00 -9.51 -9.23
N MET A 169 8.91 -10.78 -8.81
CA MET A 169 10.08 -11.57 -8.43
C MET A 169 11.07 -11.74 -9.58
N VAL A 170 10.60 -12.07 -10.78
CA VAL A 170 11.47 -12.21 -11.96
C VAL A 170 12.15 -10.89 -12.30
N TYR A 171 11.40 -9.79 -12.36
CA TYR A 171 11.94 -8.47 -12.68
C TYR A 171 12.96 -8.03 -11.64
N ALA A 172 12.64 -8.13 -10.35
CA ALA A 172 13.56 -7.79 -9.28
C ALA A 172 14.87 -8.60 -9.38
N THR A 173 14.77 -9.90 -9.63
CA THR A 173 15.93 -10.79 -9.77
C THR A 173 16.78 -10.43 -11.00
N ARG A 174 16.16 -10.20 -12.15
CA ARG A 174 16.88 -9.87 -13.39
C ARG A 174 17.50 -8.46 -13.32
N MET A 175 16.77 -7.47 -12.80
CA MET A 175 17.29 -6.11 -12.55
C MET A 175 18.49 -6.14 -11.60
N LYS A 176 18.42 -6.91 -10.51
CA LYS A 176 19.55 -7.10 -9.60
C LYS A 176 20.76 -7.71 -10.29
N LYS A 177 20.58 -8.73 -11.13
CA LYS A 177 21.67 -9.33 -11.93
C LYS A 177 22.32 -8.34 -12.90
N MET A 178 21.59 -7.31 -13.34
CA MET A 178 22.13 -6.21 -14.14
C MET A 178 22.91 -5.17 -13.31
N GLY A 179 23.01 -5.34 -11.98
CA GLY A 179 23.68 -4.40 -11.09
C GLY A 179 22.81 -3.20 -10.66
N LEU A 180 21.50 -3.27 -10.87
CA LEU A 180 20.58 -2.20 -10.46
C LEU A 180 20.26 -2.30 -8.95
N LYS A 181 20.06 -1.14 -8.31
CA LYS A 181 19.61 -1.05 -6.92
C LYS A 181 18.11 -1.29 -6.83
N VAL A 182 17.72 -2.49 -6.44
CA VAL A 182 16.31 -2.92 -6.36
C VAL A 182 15.92 -3.16 -4.91
N ILE A 183 14.77 -2.62 -4.52
CA ILE A 183 14.14 -2.88 -3.22
C ILE A 183 12.88 -3.72 -3.48
N TYR A 184 12.92 -4.98 -3.07
CA TYR A 184 11.80 -5.90 -3.20
C TYR A 184 11.83 -6.93 -2.07
N PRO A 185 10.74 -7.14 -1.31
CA PRO A 185 10.77 -8.01 -0.13
C PRO A 185 10.93 -9.50 -0.47
N GLY A 186 10.80 -9.89 -1.74
CA GLY A 186 11.14 -11.23 -2.21
C GLY A 186 12.64 -11.49 -2.40
N LEU A 187 13.49 -10.46 -2.43
CA LEU A 187 14.94 -10.65 -2.52
C LEU A 187 15.50 -11.06 -1.16
N GLU A 188 16.42 -12.04 -1.14
CA GLU A 188 16.99 -12.60 0.10
C GLU A 188 17.72 -11.57 0.98
N GLU A 189 18.25 -10.51 0.37
CA GLU A 189 18.96 -9.42 1.06
C GLU A 189 18.02 -8.41 1.72
N HIS A 190 16.72 -8.47 1.43
CA HIS A 190 15.75 -7.58 2.06
C HIS A 190 15.69 -7.91 3.57
N PRO A 191 15.84 -6.92 4.47
CA PRO A 191 15.97 -7.17 5.92
C PRO A 191 14.83 -8.01 6.51
N GLN A 192 13.63 -7.85 5.97
CA GLN A 192 12.42 -8.57 6.41
C GLN A 192 11.99 -9.72 5.48
N HIS A 193 12.88 -10.20 4.59
CA HIS A 193 12.56 -11.30 3.66
C HIS A 193 12.04 -12.55 4.39
N GLN A 194 12.77 -13.00 5.41
CA GLN A 194 12.42 -14.20 6.16
C GLN A 194 11.11 -14.06 6.93
N LEU A 195 10.85 -12.85 7.47
CA LEU A 195 9.59 -12.55 8.16
C LEU A 195 8.41 -12.60 7.19
N LEU A 196 8.50 -11.92 6.04
CA LEU A 196 7.41 -11.98 5.06
C LEU A 196 7.20 -13.42 4.58
N LYS A 197 8.28 -14.17 4.34
CA LYS A 197 8.20 -15.58 3.91
C LYS A 197 7.50 -16.48 4.93
N SER A 198 7.63 -16.21 6.23
CA SER A 198 6.97 -17.01 7.28
C SER A 198 5.48 -16.66 7.43
N LEU A 199 5.09 -15.42 7.13
CA LEU A 199 3.71 -14.92 7.26
C LEU A 199 2.89 -15.06 5.97
N ALA A 200 3.54 -15.05 4.81
CA ALA A 200 2.89 -14.99 3.51
C ALA A 200 2.21 -16.31 3.12
N ASN A 201 1.15 -16.19 2.32
CA ASN A 201 0.56 -17.31 1.62
C ASN A 201 1.52 -17.81 0.53
N LYS A 202 1.91 -19.08 0.65
CA LYS A 202 2.90 -19.75 -0.20
C LYS A 202 2.52 -19.78 -1.68
N ASP A 203 1.24 -19.68 -2.01
CA ASP A 203 0.76 -19.76 -3.40
C ASP A 203 0.98 -18.47 -4.22
N TYR A 204 1.24 -17.34 -3.56
CA TYR A 204 1.28 -16.02 -4.20
C TYR A 204 2.66 -15.36 -4.22
N GLY A 205 3.56 -15.61 -3.26
CA GLY A 205 4.89 -14.99 -3.24
C GLY A 205 4.92 -13.68 -2.43
N PHE A 206 5.51 -12.61 -2.97
CA PHE A 206 5.95 -11.43 -2.18
C PHE A 206 5.36 -10.08 -2.62
N GLY A 207 4.25 -10.09 -3.37
CA GLY A 207 3.58 -8.88 -3.84
C GLY A 207 4.05 -8.39 -5.21
N GLY A 208 3.23 -7.55 -5.84
CA GLY A 208 3.44 -7.02 -7.20
C GLY A 208 4.06 -5.62 -7.27
N LEU A 209 4.69 -5.16 -6.18
CA LEU A 209 5.33 -3.86 -6.08
C LEU A 209 6.81 -4.04 -5.81
N LEU A 210 7.64 -3.31 -6.56
CA LEU A 210 9.08 -3.19 -6.32
C LEU A 210 9.49 -1.73 -6.47
N ALA A 211 10.65 -1.37 -5.93
CA ALA A 211 11.27 -0.08 -6.19
C ALA A 211 12.65 -0.25 -6.83
N LEU A 212 12.98 0.70 -7.70
CA LEU A 212 14.25 0.81 -8.41
C LEU A 212 14.85 2.17 -8.10
N ASP A 213 16.02 2.19 -7.46
CA ASP A 213 16.70 3.43 -7.09
C ASP A 213 17.66 3.87 -8.20
N MET A 214 17.27 4.95 -8.90
CA MET A 214 18.08 5.57 -9.95
C MET A 214 18.98 6.70 -9.42
N VAL A 215 19.04 6.88 -8.09
CA VAL A 215 19.81 7.88 -7.34
C VAL A 215 19.32 9.31 -7.54
N THR A 216 19.10 9.74 -8.78
CA THR A 216 18.63 11.09 -9.09
C THR A 216 17.28 11.08 -9.80
N GLU A 217 16.48 12.10 -9.54
CA GLU A 217 15.18 12.29 -10.20
C GLU A 217 15.33 12.39 -11.73
N ASP A 218 16.36 13.07 -12.23
CA ASP A 218 16.63 13.18 -13.67
C ASP A 218 16.84 11.79 -14.32
N ARG A 219 17.66 10.92 -13.70
CA ARG A 219 17.86 9.56 -14.20
C ARG A 219 16.57 8.74 -14.12
N ALA A 220 15.80 8.91 -13.05
CA ALA A 220 14.51 8.23 -12.90
C ALA A 220 13.51 8.63 -14.00
N ASN A 221 13.35 9.94 -14.23
CA ASN A 221 12.46 10.49 -15.24
C ASN A 221 12.89 10.13 -16.66
N LYS A 222 14.20 10.14 -16.97
CA LYS A 222 14.73 9.66 -18.26
C LYS A 222 14.41 8.20 -18.51
N LEU A 223 14.63 7.34 -17.52
CA LEU A 223 14.30 5.91 -17.65
C LEU A 223 12.80 5.70 -17.84
N MET A 224 11.96 6.33 -17.01
CA MET A 224 10.50 6.23 -17.13
C MET A 224 9.99 6.74 -18.49
N ASN A 225 10.59 7.80 -19.03
CA ASN A 225 10.26 8.32 -20.35
C ASN A 225 10.59 7.31 -21.47
N GLN A 226 11.75 6.64 -21.40
CA GLN A 226 12.11 5.55 -22.33
C GLN A 226 11.16 4.35 -22.19
N LEU A 227 10.83 3.98 -20.95
CA LEU A 227 9.93 2.86 -20.65
C LEU A 227 8.52 3.11 -21.18
N GLN A 228 7.98 4.32 -21.03
CA GLN A 228 6.65 4.65 -21.53
C GLN A 228 6.64 4.96 -23.02
N ASN A 229 7.43 5.92 -23.48
CA ASN A 229 7.23 6.53 -24.80
C ASN A 229 7.99 5.82 -25.93
N VAL A 230 8.98 5.00 -25.61
CA VAL A 230 9.85 4.35 -26.62
C VAL A 230 9.66 2.84 -26.64
N THR A 231 9.73 2.20 -25.48
CA THR A 231 9.71 0.73 -25.39
C THR A 231 8.35 0.16 -25.01
N GLN A 232 7.41 0.99 -24.53
CA GLN A 232 6.04 0.58 -24.16
C GLN A 232 6.01 -0.50 -23.07
N PHE A 233 6.95 -0.41 -22.12
CA PHE A 233 7.02 -1.30 -20.95
C PHE A 233 5.83 -1.10 -20.02
N GLY A 234 5.42 0.15 -19.80
CA GLY A 234 4.34 0.54 -18.90
C GLY A 234 4.10 2.04 -18.89
N PHE A 235 3.23 2.52 -18.00
CA PHE A 235 2.80 3.92 -17.92
C PHE A 235 3.37 4.64 -16.70
N MET A 236 3.64 5.92 -16.86
CA MET A 236 3.92 6.86 -15.77
C MET A 236 2.59 7.24 -15.09
N ALA A 237 2.29 6.61 -13.96
CA ALA A 237 1.07 6.87 -13.20
C ALA A 237 1.28 6.55 -11.71
N VAL A 238 0.65 7.35 -10.83
CA VAL A 238 0.77 7.22 -9.37
C VAL A 238 -0.09 6.11 -8.76
N SER A 239 -0.96 5.46 -9.54
CA SER A 239 -1.76 4.32 -9.06
C SER A 239 -0.97 3.00 -9.07
N LEU A 240 -1.61 1.91 -8.65
CA LEU A 240 -1.02 0.57 -8.57
C LEU A 240 -2.09 -0.51 -8.69
N GLY A 241 -1.65 -1.74 -8.99
CA GLY A 241 -2.48 -2.93 -9.10
C GLY A 241 -3.25 -3.04 -10.42
N TYR A 242 -2.81 -2.31 -11.44
CA TYR A 242 -3.39 -2.34 -12.78
C TYR A 242 -2.78 -3.46 -13.63
N TYR A 243 -3.47 -3.89 -14.69
CA TYR A 243 -2.95 -4.94 -15.57
C TYR A 243 -1.72 -4.50 -16.39
N GLU A 244 -1.52 -3.21 -16.60
CA GLU A 244 -0.29 -2.63 -17.15
C GLU A 244 0.67 -2.23 -16.03
N THR A 245 1.98 -2.28 -16.31
CA THR A 245 2.98 -1.82 -15.35
C THR A 245 2.85 -0.32 -15.16
N LEU A 246 2.70 0.14 -13.91
CA LEU A 246 2.64 1.55 -13.55
C LEU A 246 3.91 1.97 -12.83
N MET A 247 4.44 3.13 -13.17
CA MET A 247 5.70 3.67 -12.65
C MET A 247 5.52 5.10 -12.17
N SER A 248 6.18 5.46 -11.07
CA SER A 248 6.21 6.84 -10.58
C SER A 248 7.52 7.12 -9.85
N CYS A 249 8.09 8.32 -10.01
CA CYS A 249 9.18 8.79 -9.17
C CYS A 249 8.60 9.20 -7.80
N SER A 250 8.82 8.38 -6.77
CA SER A 250 8.18 8.57 -5.46
C SER A 250 8.75 9.76 -4.68
N GLY A 251 10.03 10.11 -4.89
CA GLY A 251 10.66 11.27 -4.24
C GLY A 251 10.01 12.61 -4.57
N SER A 252 9.43 12.74 -5.78
CA SER A 252 8.79 13.98 -6.24
C SER A 252 7.27 13.93 -6.40
N SER A 253 6.63 12.75 -6.41
CA SER A 253 5.17 12.62 -6.63
C SER A 253 4.39 12.14 -5.42
N THR A 254 4.52 10.87 -5.02
CA THR A 254 3.64 10.27 -4.00
C THR A 254 3.98 10.67 -2.57
N SER A 255 5.16 11.25 -2.37
CA SER A 255 5.64 11.76 -1.08
C SER A 255 5.86 13.28 -1.14
N SER A 256 5.19 13.99 -2.06
CA SER A 256 5.25 15.46 -2.17
C SER A 256 4.82 16.18 -0.90
N GLU A 257 3.95 15.55 -0.12
CA GLU A 257 3.43 16.07 1.13
C GLU A 257 4.40 15.91 2.32
N MET A 258 5.53 15.21 2.13
CA MET A 258 6.58 15.03 3.14
C MET A 258 7.71 16.04 2.93
N ASN A 259 8.28 16.56 4.01
CA ASN A 259 9.47 17.40 3.93
C ASN A 259 10.73 16.54 3.64
N GLU A 260 11.86 17.16 3.31
CA GLU A 260 13.08 16.43 2.92
C GLU A 260 13.66 15.57 4.07
N GLU A 261 13.56 16.04 5.31
CA GLU A 261 14.00 15.28 6.50
C GLU A 261 13.14 14.01 6.69
N GLU A 262 11.82 14.13 6.51
CA GLU A 262 10.89 13.00 6.56
C GLU A 262 11.14 12.00 5.41
N LYS A 263 11.50 12.47 4.22
CA LYS A 263 11.84 11.60 3.08
C LYS A 263 13.15 10.84 3.31
N GLU A 264 14.16 11.51 3.87
CA GLU A 264 15.44 10.89 4.19
C GLU A 264 15.27 9.81 5.26
N VAL A 265 14.52 10.11 6.33
CA VAL A 265 14.16 9.13 7.37
C VAL A 265 13.36 7.96 6.82
N ALA A 266 12.47 8.19 5.85
CA ALA A 266 11.69 7.14 5.19
C ALA A 266 12.47 6.34 4.14
N GLY A 267 13.75 6.66 3.90
CA GLY A 267 14.59 5.98 2.92
C GLY A 267 14.21 6.24 1.46
N ILE A 268 13.56 7.38 1.17
CA ILE A 268 13.08 7.72 -0.17
C ILE A 268 14.16 8.53 -0.90
N SER A 269 14.97 7.84 -1.70
CA SER A 269 15.89 8.48 -2.65
C SER A 269 15.14 9.40 -3.64
N PRO A 270 15.72 10.55 -4.05
CA PRO A 270 15.15 11.41 -5.09
C PRO A 270 14.89 10.67 -6.41
N GLY A 271 15.69 9.64 -6.72
CA GLY A 271 15.56 8.81 -7.91
C GLY A 271 14.76 7.52 -7.70
N LEU A 272 14.01 7.37 -6.61
CA LEU A 272 13.29 6.13 -6.31
C LEU A 272 12.07 5.98 -7.22
N ILE A 273 12.15 5.05 -8.19
CA ILE A 273 11.02 4.65 -9.02
C ILE A 273 10.26 3.54 -8.31
N ARG A 274 8.99 3.78 -7.98
CA ARG A 274 8.07 2.71 -7.58
C ARG A 274 7.43 2.09 -8.82
N MET A 275 7.53 0.78 -8.96
CA MET A 275 6.90 0.01 -10.04
C MET A 275 5.81 -0.90 -9.50
N SER A 276 4.57 -0.70 -9.94
CA SER A 276 3.49 -1.68 -9.81
C SER A 276 3.48 -2.53 -11.06
N VAL A 277 3.99 -3.76 -10.93
CA VAL A 277 4.21 -4.65 -12.06
C VAL A 277 2.88 -5.17 -12.59
N GLY A 278 2.57 -4.94 -13.86
CA GLY A 278 1.37 -5.47 -14.52
C GLY A 278 1.55 -6.90 -15.06
N TYR A 279 0.51 -7.46 -15.64
CA TYR A 279 0.49 -8.82 -16.19
C TYR A 279 0.08 -8.92 -17.67
N VAL A 280 -0.08 -7.81 -18.38
CA VAL A 280 -0.36 -7.85 -19.83
C VAL A 280 0.89 -8.18 -20.66
N GLY A 281 0.69 -8.78 -21.83
CA GLY A 281 1.77 -9.30 -22.68
C GLY A 281 2.50 -10.49 -22.05
N THR A 282 3.52 -11.01 -22.73
CA THR A 282 4.37 -12.06 -22.13
C THR A 282 5.44 -11.45 -21.23
N LEU A 283 5.89 -12.24 -20.24
CA LEU A 283 6.99 -11.87 -19.36
C LEU A 283 8.25 -11.45 -20.14
N ASP A 284 8.63 -12.25 -21.15
CA ASP A 284 9.85 -11.99 -21.92
C ASP A 284 9.69 -10.79 -22.86
N GLN A 285 8.50 -10.54 -23.41
CA GLN A 285 8.24 -9.33 -24.18
C GLN A 285 8.44 -8.09 -23.31
N LYS A 286 7.77 -8.03 -22.16
CA LYS A 286 7.89 -6.88 -21.25
C LYS A 286 9.31 -6.74 -20.71
N TRP A 287 9.99 -7.84 -20.42
CA TRP A 287 11.41 -7.79 -20.02
C TRP A 287 12.32 -7.25 -21.12
N ALA A 288 12.17 -7.70 -22.37
CA ALA A 288 12.94 -7.20 -23.50
C ALA A 288 12.72 -5.69 -23.74
N GLN A 289 11.52 -5.19 -23.48
CA GLN A 289 11.24 -3.75 -23.50
C GLN A 289 12.02 -3.00 -22.43
N PHE A 290 12.08 -3.53 -21.19
CA PHE A 290 12.88 -2.96 -20.12
C PHE A 290 14.38 -2.94 -20.46
N GLU A 291 14.92 -4.06 -20.95
CA GLU A 291 16.34 -4.16 -21.37
C GLU A 291 16.68 -3.16 -22.48
N LYS A 292 15.80 -3.03 -23.48
CA LYS A 292 15.96 -2.05 -24.56
C LYS A 292 15.92 -0.60 -24.07
N ALA A 293 15.16 -0.31 -23.02
CA ALA A 293 15.15 1.02 -22.40
C ALA A 293 16.45 1.27 -21.64
N MET A 294 16.92 0.28 -20.87
CA MET A 294 18.20 0.36 -20.14
C MET A 294 19.40 0.53 -21.08
N SER A 295 19.42 -0.15 -22.23
CA SER A 295 20.51 -0.01 -23.21
C SER A 295 20.56 1.36 -23.88
N ARG A 296 19.50 2.16 -23.75
CA ARG A 296 19.38 3.54 -24.27
C ARG A 296 19.66 4.59 -23.20
N MET A 297 19.86 4.20 -21.95
CA MET A 297 20.21 5.13 -20.89
C MET A 297 21.66 5.61 -21.08
N PRO A 298 21.95 6.89 -20.84
CA PRO A 298 23.33 7.36 -20.78
C PRO A 298 24.06 6.65 -19.63
N LYS A 299 25.34 6.31 -19.86
CA LYS A 299 26.21 5.70 -18.86
C LYS A 299 26.43 6.63 -17.67
#